data_AF-A0A7V7Z7B5-F1
#
_entry.id   AF-A0A7V7Z7B5-F1
#
_cell.length_a   1.000
_cell.length_b   1.000
_cell.length_c   1.000
_cell.angle_alpha   90.00
_cell.angle_beta   90.00
_cell.angle_gamma   90.00
#
_symmetry.space_group_name_H-M   'P 1'
#
loop_
_entity.id
_entity.type
_entity.pdbx_description
1 polymer ?
#
loop_
_entity_poly.entity_id
_entity_poly.type
_entity_poly.pdbx_seq_one_letter_code
_entity_poly.pdbx_strand_id
1 'polypeptide(L)'
;MANKKPTFPGPRTARGAVLAVLLSNRDQTGAEPLAGRVSLAAIVKALKRKYHWPIETHSFPANTEDGRASWATVYSLPEKVIAAALKNGGSDWLDSRRSS
;
A
#
# COMPACT_ATOMS: atom_id res chain seq x y z
N MET A 1 -13.61 -19.25 7.79
CA MET A 1 -12.28 -18.85 7.26
C MET A 1 -11.66 -17.91 8.28
N ALA A 2 -10.48 -18.23 8.84
CA ALA A 2 -9.90 -17.45 9.92
C ALA A 2 -9.67 -16.00 9.47
N ASN A 3 -10.48 -15.09 10.02
CA ASN A 3 -10.44 -13.65 9.77
C ASN A 3 -9.19 -13.09 10.46
N LYS A 4 -8.00 -13.41 9.92
CA LYS A 4 -6.73 -12.97 10.48
C LYS A 4 -6.66 -11.45 10.35
N LYS A 5 -6.58 -10.78 11.51
CA LYS A 5 -6.45 -9.33 11.57
C LYS A 5 -5.19 -8.90 10.81
N PRO A 6 -5.25 -7.80 10.02
CA PRO A 6 -4.09 -7.31 9.31
C PRO A 6 -2.97 -6.97 10.30
N THR A 7 -1.75 -7.38 9.98
CA THR A 7 -0.58 -7.15 10.83
C THR A 7 0.34 -6.11 10.18
N PHE A 8 0.90 -5.21 10.99
CA PHE A 8 1.84 -4.21 10.51
C PHE A 8 3.22 -4.86 10.22
N PRO A 9 3.79 -4.68 9.02
CA PRO A 9 5.17 -5.05 8.73
C PRO A 9 6.14 -4.11 9.47
N GLY A 10 7.43 -4.46 9.48
CA GLY A 10 8.47 -3.62 10.07
C GLY A 10 8.44 -2.19 9.49
N PRO A 11 8.41 -1.14 10.33
CA PRO A 11 8.16 0.24 9.92
C PRO A 11 9.20 0.79 8.93
N ARG A 12 10.47 0.36 9.07
CA ARG A 12 11.60 0.77 8.21
C ARG A 12 11.83 -0.12 6.98
N THR A 13 10.89 -1.00 6.64
CA THR A 13 11.01 -1.88 5.46
C THR A 13 10.33 -1.27 4.23
N ALA A 14 10.71 -1.69 3.02
CA ALA A 14 10.00 -1.30 1.78
C ALA A 14 8.49 -1.63 1.83
N ARG A 15 8.12 -2.73 2.51
CA ARG A 15 6.70 -3.10 2.74
C ARG A 15 6.00 -2.14 3.68
N GLY A 16 6.68 -1.73 4.74
CA GLY A 16 6.25 -0.65 5.61
C GLY A 16 6.03 0.62 4.80
N ALA A 17 7.01 1.02 3.99
CA ALA A 17 6.94 2.22 3.16
C ALA A 17 5.64 2.28 2.34
N VAL A 18 5.35 1.22 1.58
CA VAL A 18 4.11 1.09 0.80
C VAL A 18 2.87 1.09 1.70
N LEU A 19 2.85 0.35 2.81
CA LEU A 19 1.69 0.33 3.69
C LEU A 19 1.37 1.72 4.28
N ALA A 20 2.38 2.52 4.63
CA ALA A 20 2.12 3.87 5.14
C ALA A 20 1.50 4.81 4.10
N VAL A 21 1.88 4.66 2.83
CA VAL A 21 1.25 5.43 1.74
C VAL A 21 -0.22 5.04 1.62
N LEU A 22 -0.52 3.73 1.61
CA LEU A 22 -1.89 3.22 1.57
C LEU A 22 -2.73 3.67 2.78
N LEU A 23 -2.15 3.67 3.99
CA LEU A 23 -2.81 4.14 5.21
C LEU A 23 -3.00 5.67 5.24
N SER A 24 -2.21 6.42 4.48
CA SER A 24 -2.36 7.88 4.37
C SER A 24 -3.46 8.28 3.38
N ASN A 25 -4.22 7.30 2.85
CA ASN A 25 -5.24 7.49 1.82
C ASN A 25 -4.74 8.29 0.60
N ARG A 26 -3.44 8.16 0.30
CA ARG A 26 -2.89 8.69 -0.95
C ARG A 26 -2.90 7.54 -1.94
N ASP A 27 -3.65 7.70 -3.03
CA ASP A 27 -3.58 6.80 -4.16
C ASP A 27 -2.12 6.70 -4.59
N GLN A 28 -1.53 5.52 -4.40
CA GLN A 28 -0.21 5.25 -4.92
C GLN A 28 -0.40 4.98 -6.41
N THR A 29 -0.47 6.05 -7.20
CA THR A 29 -0.31 5.98 -8.63
C THR A 29 1.02 5.28 -8.89
N GLY A 30 1.01 4.28 -9.77
CA GLY A 30 2.20 3.50 -10.12
C GLY A 30 3.25 4.37 -10.81
N ALA A 31 3.85 5.31 -10.09
CA ALA A 31 4.95 6.14 -10.55
C ALA A 31 6.25 5.45 -10.14
N GLU A 32 6.82 4.76 -11.14
CA GLU A 32 8.22 4.33 -11.26
C GLU A 32 8.76 3.36 -10.18
N PRO A 33 9.71 2.50 -10.55
CA PRO A 33 10.16 1.45 -9.65
C PRO A 33 10.82 2.08 -8.43
N LEU A 34 10.20 1.86 -7.26
CA LEU A 34 10.84 1.98 -5.95
C LEU A 34 12.25 1.41 -6.09
N ALA A 35 13.27 2.28 -6.06
CA ALA A 35 14.65 1.95 -6.38
C ALA A 35 15.11 0.72 -5.56
N GLY A 36 15.08 -0.46 -6.18
CA GLY A 36 15.31 -1.74 -5.51
C GLY A 36 14.85 -2.95 -6.34
N ARG A 37 15.37 -4.13 -6.01
CA ARG A 37 15.07 -5.42 -6.69
C ARG A 37 13.61 -5.89 -6.57
N VAL A 38 12.74 -5.19 -5.85
CA VAL A 38 11.37 -5.66 -5.51
C VAL A 38 10.33 -4.68 -6.03
N SER A 39 9.48 -5.15 -6.94
CA SER A 39 8.39 -4.35 -7.51
C SER A 39 7.27 -4.06 -6.50
N LEU A 40 6.54 -2.97 -6.72
CA LEU A 40 5.34 -2.61 -5.94
C LEU A 40 4.33 -3.75 -5.89
N ALA A 41 4.10 -4.43 -7.03
CA ALA A 41 3.22 -5.58 -7.12
C ALA A 41 3.66 -6.74 -6.22
N ALA A 42 4.97 -7.01 -6.10
CA ALA A 42 5.50 -8.03 -5.21
C ALA A 42 5.33 -7.66 -3.72
N ILE A 43 5.50 -6.37 -3.38
CA ILE A 43 5.24 -5.85 -2.04
C ILE A 43 3.76 -5.99 -1.69
N VAL A 44 2.86 -5.55 -2.57
CA VAL A 44 1.40 -5.66 -2.39
C VAL A 44 0.99 -7.12 -2.25
N LYS A 45 1.53 -8.03 -3.07
CA LYS A 45 1.29 -9.47 -2.96
C LYS A 45 1.71 -10.00 -1.58
N ALA A 46 2.85 -9.56 -1.05
CA ALA A 46 3.29 -9.93 0.29
C ALA A 46 2.37 -9.35 1.38
N LEU A 47 1.91 -8.10 1.24
CA LEU A 47 0.97 -7.48 2.18
C LEU A 47 -0.37 -8.23 2.22
N LYS A 48 -0.90 -8.64 1.06
CA LYS A 48 -2.11 -9.46 0.95
C LYS A 48 -1.93 -10.84 1.57
N ARG A 49 -0.88 -11.58 1.18
CA ARG A 49 -0.69 -12.99 1.61
C ARG A 49 -0.14 -13.14 3.03
N LYS A 50 0.92 -12.40 3.38
CA LYS A 50 1.68 -12.58 4.62
C LYS A 50 1.12 -11.74 5.77
N TYR A 51 0.61 -10.55 5.44
CA TYR A 51 0.16 -9.57 6.43
C TYR A 51 -1.37 -9.39 6.44
N HIS A 52 -2.09 -10.14 5.58
CA HIS A 52 -3.55 -10.20 5.54
C HIS A 52 -4.24 -8.85 5.29
N TRP A 53 -3.59 -7.93 4.56
CA TRP A 53 -4.19 -6.64 4.21
C TRP A 53 -5.17 -6.77 3.04
N PRO A 54 -6.41 -6.28 3.18
CA PRO A 54 -7.41 -6.28 2.11
C PRO A 54 -7.18 -5.13 1.14
N ILE A 55 -6.07 -5.19 0.39
CA ILE A 55 -5.70 -4.16 -0.60
C ILE A 55 -6.53 -4.36 -1.87
N GLU A 56 -7.20 -3.32 -2.33
CA GLU A 56 -7.91 -3.30 -3.60
C GLU A 56 -6.95 -2.88 -4.72
N THR A 57 -7.25 -3.29 -5.94
CA THR A 57 -6.39 -3.04 -7.10
C THR A 57 -7.28 -2.59 -8.23
N HIS A 58 -7.12 -1.33 -8.60
CA HIS A 58 -7.89 -0.70 -9.67
C HIS A 58 -6.92 -0.36 -10.80
N SER A 59 -7.19 -0.90 -11.98
CA SER A 59 -6.45 -0.56 -13.19
C SER A 59 -7.35 0.27 -14.08
N PHE A 60 -6.90 1.48 -14.44
CA PHE A 60 -7.62 2.35 -15.36
C PHE A 60 -6.71 2.78 -16.51
N PRO A 61 -7.29 3.03 -17.71
CA PRO A 61 -6.54 3.59 -18.82
C PRO A 61 -6.06 5.00 -18.43
N ALA A 62 -4.75 5.18 -18.39
CA ALA A 62 -4.10 6.48 -18.27
C ALA A 62 -3.71 6.94 -19.67
N ASN A 63 -4.37 8.00 -20.15
CA ASN A 63 -3.96 8.66 -21.37
C ASN A 63 -2.67 9.43 -21.09
N THR A 64 -1.54 8.97 -21.63
CA THR A 64 -0.33 9.79 -21.68
C THR A 64 -0.47 10.80 -22.81
N GLU A 65 0.11 12.00 -22.63
CA GLU A 65 0.10 13.09 -23.62
C GLU A 65 0.58 12.66 -25.03
N ASP A 66 1.36 11.57 -25.10
CA ASP A 66 1.90 10.99 -26.33
C ASP A 66 0.91 10.11 -27.13
N GLY A 67 -0.37 10.03 -26.72
CA GLY A 67 -1.40 9.26 -27.45
C GLY A 67 -1.30 7.74 -27.32
N ARG A 68 -0.43 7.24 -26.44
CA ARG A 68 -0.32 5.80 -26.11
C ARG A 68 -1.28 5.45 -24.99
N ALA A 69 -2.02 4.36 -25.15
CA ALA A 69 -2.81 3.80 -24.06
C ALA A 69 -1.86 3.22 -22.99
N SER A 70 -1.63 3.97 -21.91
CA SER A 70 -0.94 3.46 -20.73
C SER A 70 -1.98 2.96 -19.73
N TRP A 71 -1.63 1.96 -18.91
CA TRP A 71 -2.52 1.46 -17.86
C TRP A 71 -1.94 1.86 -16.51
N ALA A 72 -2.64 2.71 -15.77
CA ALA A 72 -2.27 3.01 -14.40
C ALA A 72 -2.90 1.96 -13.49
N THR A 73 -2.08 1.27 -12.70
CA THR A 73 -2.56 0.40 -11.62
C THR A 73 -2.41 1.15 -10.31
N VAL A 74 -3.53 1.35 -9.63
CA VAL A 74 -3.60 1.97 -8.30
C VAL A 74 -3.95 0.90 -7.28
N TYR A 75 -3.27 0.97 -6.15
CA TYR A 75 -3.53 0.14 -4.99
C TYR A 75 -4.13 1.03 -3.90
N SER A 76 -5.26 0.61 -3.35
CA SER A 76 -5.99 1.33 -2.31
C SER A 76 -6.38 0.39 -1.18
N LEU A 77 -6.66 0.95 0.00
CA LEU A 77 -7.27 0.24 1.11
C LEU A 77 -8.69 0.79 1.30
N PRO A 78 -9.68 -0.05 1.63
CA PRO A 78 -11.00 0.45 1.99
C PRO A 78 -10.91 1.41 3.17
N GLU A 79 -11.61 2.55 3.11
CA GLU A 79 -11.55 3.59 4.16
C GLU A 79 -11.86 3.02 5.55
N LYS A 80 -12.82 2.10 5.64
CA LYS A 80 -13.17 1.38 6.88
C LYS A 80 -11.98 0.60 7.47
N VAL A 81 -11.12 0.05 6.63
CA VAL A 81 -9.93 -0.71 7.03
C VAL A 81 -8.83 0.26 7.46
N ILE A 82 -8.65 1.38 6.75
CA ILE A 82 -7.71 2.44 7.14
C ILE A 82 -8.09 2.98 8.52
N ALA A 83 -9.34 3.38 8.72
CA ALA A 83 -9.83 3.90 10.00
C ALA A 83 -9.67 2.88 11.13
N ALA A 84 -10.02 1.61 10.89
CA ALA A 84 -9.81 0.54 11.87
C ALA A 84 -8.33 0.29 12.17
N ALA A 85 -7.46 0.34 11.17
CA ALA A 85 -6.02 0.17 11.34
C ALA A 85 -5.41 1.32 12.15
N LEU A 86 -5.73 2.58 11.80
CA LEU A 86 -5.27 3.76 12.53
C LEU A 86 -5.70 3.72 14.00
N LYS A 87 -6.97 3.35 14.26
CA LYS A 87 -7.52 3.18 15.62
C LYS A 87 -6.84 2.05 16.41
N ASN A 88 -6.39 0.99 15.74
CA ASN A 88 -5.71 -0.16 16.37
C ASN A 88 -4.19 0.02 16.50
N GLY A 89 -3.69 1.26 16.54
CA GLY A 89 -2.25 1.54 16.70
C GLY A 89 -1.52 1.81 15.39
N GLY A 90 -2.22 1.95 14.27
CA GLY A 90 -1.62 2.40 13.01
C GLY A 90 -1.02 3.80 13.10
N SER A 91 -1.61 4.69 13.91
CA SER A 91 -1.06 6.03 14.15
C SER A 91 0.29 5.98 14.87
N ASP A 92 0.41 5.16 15.91
CA ASP A 92 1.67 4.95 16.66
C ASP A 92 2.75 4.29 15.78
N TRP A 93 2.35 3.32 14.96
CA TRP A 93 3.24 2.70 13.98
C TRP A 93 3.73 3.69 12.90
N LEU A 94 2.87 4.63 12.47
CA LEU A 94 3.25 5.70 11.55
C LEU A 94 4.17 6.72 12.20
N ASP A 95 3.96 7.02 13.49
CA ASP A 95 4.79 7.95 14.25
C ASP A 95 6.20 7.40 14.51
N SER A 96 6.29 6.10 14.86
CA SER A 96 7.54 5.35 15.01
C SER A 96 8.46 5.39 13.77
N ARG A 97 7.93 5.80 12.61
CA ARG A 97 8.71 6.00 11.38
C ARG A 97 9.29 7.40 11.23
N ARG A 98 8.69 8.41 11.86
CA ARG A 98 9.14 9.81 11.79
C ARG A 98 10.18 10.12 12.87
N SER A 99 10.12 9.42 14.00
CA SER A 99 10.98 9.64 15.17
C SER A 99 12.40 9.06 15.01
N SER A 100 13.02 9.16 13.82
CA SER A 100 14.35 8.60 13.54
C SER A 100 15.33 9.61 12.98
#